data_AF-A0A8J2X2T0-F1
#
_entry.id   AF-A0A8J2X2T0-F1
#
_cell.length_a   1.000
_cell.length_b   1.000
_cell.length_c   1.000
_cell.angle_alpha   90.00
_cell.angle_beta   90.00
_cell.angle_gamma   90.00
#
_symmetry.space_group_name_H-M   'P 1'
#
loop_
_entity.id
_entity.type
_entity.pdbx_description
1 polymer ?
#
loop_
_entity_poly.entity_id
_entity_poly.type
_entity_poly.pdbx_seq_one_letter_code
_entity_poly.pdbx_strand_id
1 'polypeptide(L)'
;MRLLLCAAVAHALIAPISRAPPRRGTHLNSRLDDADALEIRLDVTVLWCQCLARELSRELATNPLKEVPGFTGADLRALGYCVASASCLSVLWVAAGLATRQFEPADSYGEGLRRVMLTSAATGPLWLLVESALNVPASYDTSLAHYSSSLFGLAATMALVRTVR
;
A
#
# COMPACT_ATOMS: atom_id res chain seq x y z
N MET A 1 1.08 20.55 -3.84
CA MET A 1 -0.01 20.20 -4.78
C MET A 1 -0.03 18.72 -5.17
N ARG A 2 1.10 18.11 -5.57
CA ARG A 2 1.16 16.69 -5.99
C ARG A 2 0.80 15.67 -4.88
N LEU A 3 1.25 15.91 -3.64
CA LEU A 3 0.98 15.04 -2.48
C LEU A 3 -0.51 14.97 -2.07
N LEU A 4 -1.22 16.11 -2.18
CA LEU A 4 -2.66 16.19 -1.87
C LEU A 4 -3.53 15.42 -2.87
N LEU A 5 -3.09 15.33 -4.13
CA LEU A 5 -3.80 14.61 -5.17
C LEU A 5 -3.78 13.09 -4.91
N CYS A 6 -2.64 12.53 -4.50
CA CYS A 6 -2.52 11.12 -4.15
C CYS A 6 -3.37 10.76 -2.92
N ALA A 7 -3.35 11.60 -1.89
CA ALA A 7 -4.17 11.41 -0.69
C ALA A 7 -5.68 11.49 -1.00
N ALA A 8 -6.09 12.41 -1.87
CA ALA A 8 -7.48 12.54 -2.31
C ALA A 8 -7.95 11.34 -3.15
N VAL A 9 -7.09 10.81 -4.04
CA VAL A 9 -7.41 9.60 -4.83
C VAL A 9 -7.51 8.36 -3.94
N ALA A 10 -6.63 8.22 -2.94
CA ALA A 10 -6.73 7.13 -1.97
C ALA A 10 -7.99 7.26 -1.09
N HIS A 11 -8.34 8.48 -0.65
CA HIS A 11 -9.61 8.71 0.08
C HIS A 11 -10.84 8.41 -0.79
N ALA A 12 -10.81 8.74 -2.08
CA ALA A 12 -11.90 8.43 -3.01
C ALA A 12 -12.07 6.92 -3.25
N LEU A 13 -11.00 6.13 -3.14
CA LEU A 13 -11.05 4.66 -3.18
C LEU A 13 -11.54 4.03 -1.86
N ILE A 14 -11.39 4.74 -0.74
CA ILE A 14 -11.86 4.31 0.59
C ILE A 14 -13.33 4.73 0.82
N ALA A 15 -13.84 5.70 0.06
CA ALA A 15 -15.24 6.10 0.12
C ALA A 15 -16.15 4.88 -0.12
N PRO A 16 -17.30 4.79 0.59
CA PRO A 16 -18.15 3.62 0.53
C PRO A 16 -18.58 3.40 -0.93
N ILE A 17 -18.12 2.29 -1.52
CA ILE A 17 -18.59 1.80 -2.80
C ILE A 17 -20.06 1.40 -2.58
N SER A 18 -20.95 2.37 -2.74
CA SER A 18 -22.39 2.15 -2.70
C SER A 18 -22.74 1.28 -3.90
N ARG A 19 -23.20 0.05 -3.63
CA ARG A 19 -23.65 -0.92 -4.64
C ARG A 19 -24.59 -0.26 -5.65
N ALA A 20 -24.09 -0.01 -6.85
CA ALA A 20 -24.93 0.26 -8.01
C ALA A 20 -25.23 -1.08 -8.72
N PRO A 21 -26.41 -1.27 -9.31
CA PRO A 21 -26.75 -2.52 -9.99
C PRO A 21 -25.82 -2.75 -11.20
N PRO A 22 -25.54 -4.02 -11.55
CA PRO A 22 -24.52 -4.37 -12.53
C PRO A 22 -24.94 -3.85 -13.92
N ARG A 23 -24.22 -2.86 -14.43
CA ARG A 23 -24.28 -2.47 -15.85
C ARG A 23 -23.23 -3.28 -16.58
N ARG A 24 -23.62 -3.95 -17.68
CA ARG A 24 -22.71 -4.64 -18.63
C ARG A 24 -21.52 -3.73 -18.94
N GLY A 25 -20.43 -3.94 -18.23
CA GLY A 25 -19.21 -3.17 -18.31
C GLY A 25 -18.09 -4.05 -18.84
N THR A 26 -17.00 -3.41 -19.23
CA THR A 26 -15.76 -4.04 -19.69
C THR A 26 -15.26 -5.10 -18.69
N HIS A 27 -14.33 -5.97 -19.13
CA HIS A 27 -13.77 -7.08 -18.33
C HIS A 27 -13.16 -6.65 -16.96
N LEU A 28 -12.92 -5.35 -16.76
CA LEU A 28 -12.48 -4.72 -15.50
C LEU A 28 -13.65 -4.30 -14.60
N ASN A 29 -14.76 -3.83 -15.18
CA ASN A 29 -15.94 -3.43 -14.41
C ASN A 29 -16.62 -4.66 -13.77
N SER A 30 -16.65 -5.80 -14.47
CA SER A 30 -17.16 -7.05 -13.89
C SER A 30 -16.30 -7.53 -12.71
N ARG A 31 -14.98 -7.32 -12.77
CA ARG A 31 -14.07 -7.68 -11.66
C ARG A 31 -14.21 -6.77 -10.45
N LEU A 32 -14.60 -5.51 -10.66
CA LEU A 32 -14.94 -4.59 -9.58
C LEU A 32 -16.24 -5.02 -8.88
N ASP A 33 -17.21 -5.55 -9.64
CA ASP A 33 -18.45 -6.08 -9.09
C ASP A 33 -18.23 -7.37 -8.29
N ASP A 34 -17.28 -8.21 -8.70
CA ASP A 34 -16.92 -9.49 -8.04
C ASP A 34 -15.90 -9.34 -6.89
N ALA A 35 -15.25 -8.18 -6.76
CA ALA A 35 -14.24 -7.94 -5.74
C ALA A 35 -14.86 -7.70 -4.36
N ASP A 36 -14.33 -8.37 -3.33
CA ASP A 36 -14.74 -8.10 -1.96
C ASP A 36 -14.21 -6.75 -1.46
N ALA A 37 -15.11 -5.78 -1.36
CA ALA A 37 -14.80 -4.44 -0.85
C ALA A 37 -14.26 -4.46 0.60
N LEU A 38 -14.63 -5.45 1.42
CA LEU A 38 -14.08 -5.61 2.76
C LEU A 38 -12.61 -6.01 2.70
N GLU A 39 -12.25 -6.94 1.80
CA GLU A 39 -10.86 -7.33 1.59
C GLU A 39 -10.01 -6.16 1.11
N ILE A 40 -10.51 -5.37 0.16
CA ILE A 40 -9.82 -4.16 -0.32
C ILE A 40 -9.53 -3.21 0.84
N ARG A 41 -10.54 -2.92 1.69
CA ARG A 41 -10.38 -2.00 2.82
C ARG A 41 -9.38 -2.52 3.86
N LEU A 42 -9.41 -3.82 4.14
CA LEU A 42 -8.48 -4.45 5.07
C LEU A 42 -7.05 -4.41 4.52
N ASP A 43 -6.86 -4.76 3.26
CA ASP A 43 -5.54 -4.70 2.60
C ASP A 43 -5.01 -3.26 2.63
N VAL A 44 -5.82 -2.27 2.27
CA VAL A 44 -5.45 -0.85 2.36
C VAL A 44 -5.03 -0.50 3.80
N THR A 45 -5.79 -0.90 4.81
CA THR A 45 -5.43 -0.62 6.21
C THR A 45 -4.06 -1.21 6.58
N VAL A 46 -3.78 -2.44 6.16
CA VAL A 46 -2.49 -3.11 6.40
C VAL A 46 -1.36 -2.37 5.70
N LEU A 47 -1.55 -1.91 4.46
CA LEU A 47 -0.54 -1.13 3.73
C LEU A 47 -0.23 0.20 4.44
N TRP A 48 -1.25 0.87 4.98
CA TRP A 48 -1.05 2.08 5.77
C TRP A 48 -0.27 1.81 7.05
N CYS A 49 -0.59 0.74 7.78
CA CYS A 49 0.17 0.29 8.94
C CYS A 49 1.62 -0.04 8.57
N GLN A 50 1.85 -0.70 7.43
CA GLN A 50 3.19 -1.03 6.93
C GLN A 50 4.01 0.24 6.64
N CYS A 51 3.43 1.23 5.95
CA CYS A 51 4.11 2.50 5.67
C CYS A 51 4.44 3.27 6.95
N LEU A 52 3.51 3.31 7.91
CA LEU A 52 3.73 3.93 9.22
C LEU A 52 4.84 3.22 10.01
N ALA A 53 4.80 1.89 10.08
CA ALA A 53 5.82 1.10 10.75
C ALA A 53 7.21 1.31 10.11
N ARG A 54 7.27 1.40 8.78
CA ARG A 54 8.51 1.70 8.05
C ARG A 54 9.08 3.06 8.41
N GLU A 55 8.24 4.11 8.45
CA GLU A 55 8.70 5.46 8.78
C GLU A 55 9.12 5.57 10.26
N LEU A 56 8.37 4.94 11.18
CA LEU A 56 8.75 4.87 12.60
C LEU A 56 10.08 4.14 12.81
N SER A 57 10.31 3.04 12.09
CA SER A 57 11.56 2.28 12.17
C SER A 57 12.74 3.10 11.64
N ARG A 58 12.53 3.87 10.57
CA ARG A 58 13.53 4.77 10.00
C ARG A 58 13.86 5.93 10.94
N GLU A 59 12.87 6.56 11.53
CA GLU A 59 13.07 7.63 12.51
C GLU A 59 13.88 7.11 13.70
N LEU A 60 13.55 5.92 14.22
CA LEU A 60 14.29 5.28 15.30
C LEU A 60 15.75 4.96 14.91
N ALA A 61 15.99 4.54 13.67
CA ALA A 61 17.33 4.21 13.19
C ALA A 61 18.20 5.46 12.95
N THR A 62 17.59 6.57 12.51
CA THR A 62 18.32 7.79 12.13
C THR A 62 18.47 8.79 13.28
N ASN A 63 17.50 8.85 14.19
CA ASN A 63 17.52 9.72 15.38
C ASN A 63 17.09 8.92 16.63
N PRO A 64 17.93 7.98 17.12
CA PRO A 64 17.59 7.13 18.27
C PRO A 64 17.40 7.90 19.58
N LEU A 65 17.94 9.12 19.69
CA LEU A 65 17.84 10.01 20.84
C LEU A 65 17.24 11.35 20.41
N LYS A 66 15.98 11.34 19.96
CA LYS A 66 15.28 12.57 19.60
C LYS A 66 15.20 13.50 20.82
N GLU A 67 15.98 14.58 20.79
CA GLU A 67 16.17 15.50 21.93
C GLU A 67 14.90 16.29 22.28
N VAL A 68 13.98 16.46 21.33
CA VAL A 68 12.74 17.22 21.53
C VAL A 68 11.52 16.29 21.42
N PRO A 69 10.83 16.01 22.53
CA PRO A 69 9.54 15.30 22.48
C PRO A 69 8.47 16.22 21.87
N GLY A 70 7.74 15.73 20.86
CA GLY A 70 6.60 16.45 20.26
C GLY A 70 6.49 16.32 18.73
N PHE A 71 5.44 16.94 18.17
CA PHE A 71 5.23 17.10 16.72
C PHE A 71 5.91 18.38 16.23
N THR A 72 7.16 18.24 15.80
CA THR A 72 7.89 19.33 15.12
C THR A 72 7.44 19.47 13.66
N GLY A 73 7.82 20.56 13.01
CA GLY A 73 7.58 20.72 11.56
C GLY A 73 8.31 19.69 10.68
N ALA A 74 9.33 19.01 11.20
CA ALA A 74 9.96 17.87 10.52
C ALA A 74 9.06 16.64 10.59
N ASP A 75 8.42 16.39 11.75
CA ASP A 75 7.48 15.27 11.95
C ASP A 75 6.25 15.39 11.07
N LEU A 76 5.69 16.60 10.93
CA LEU A 76 4.56 16.85 10.04
C LEU A 76 4.91 16.60 8.57
N ARG A 77 6.16 16.91 8.16
CA ARG A 77 6.65 16.60 6.81
C ARG A 77 6.82 15.10 6.62
N ALA A 78 7.44 14.39 7.57
CA ALA A 78 7.58 12.94 7.55
C ALA A 78 6.22 12.24 7.47
N LEU A 79 5.25 12.68 8.27
CA LEU A 79 3.87 12.17 8.23
C LEU A 79 3.22 12.43 6.86
N GLY A 80 3.41 13.62 6.29
CA GLY A 80 2.93 13.95 4.95
C GLY A 80 3.51 13.05 3.85
N TYR A 81 4.80 12.70 3.96
CA TYR A 81 5.43 11.74 3.06
C TYR A 81 4.90 10.32 3.26
N CYS A 82 4.72 9.89 4.51
CA CYS A 82 4.10 8.60 4.82
C CYS A 82 2.69 8.48 4.24
N VAL A 83 1.86 9.51 4.41
CA VAL A 83 0.49 9.56 3.86
C VAL A 83 0.51 9.44 2.34
N ALA A 84 1.38 10.18 1.66
CA ALA A 84 1.47 10.14 0.21
C ALA A 84 1.99 8.78 -0.30
N SER A 85 2.98 8.21 0.37
CA SER A 85 3.52 6.89 0.09
C SER A 85 2.46 5.80 0.25
N ALA A 86 1.78 5.77 1.40
CA ALA A 86 0.71 4.81 1.70
C ALA A 86 -0.45 4.94 0.72
N SER A 87 -0.82 6.17 0.35
CA SER A 87 -1.85 6.45 -0.65
C SER A 87 -1.46 5.88 -2.02
N CYS A 88 -0.23 6.15 -2.48
CA CYS A 88 0.28 5.63 -3.74
C CYS A 88 0.31 4.11 -3.76
N LEU A 89 0.86 3.50 -2.70
CA LEU A 89 0.92 2.04 -2.54
C LEU A 89 -0.49 1.43 -2.54
N SER A 90 -1.45 2.05 -1.88
CA SER A 90 -2.85 1.60 -1.86
C SER A 90 -3.47 1.60 -3.26
N VAL A 91 -3.27 2.69 -4.03
CA VAL A 91 -3.77 2.77 -5.41
C VAL A 91 -3.13 1.69 -6.29
N LEU A 92 -1.81 1.54 -6.22
CA LEU A 92 -1.09 0.52 -6.98
C LEU A 92 -1.54 -0.89 -6.58
N TRP A 93 -1.71 -1.15 -5.28
CA TRP A 93 -2.15 -2.44 -4.76
C TRP A 93 -3.54 -2.82 -5.23
N VAL A 94 -4.50 -1.90 -5.15
CA VAL A 94 -5.87 -2.16 -5.63
C VAL A 94 -5.87 -2.39 -7.14
N ALA A 95 -5.15 -1.58 -7.91
CA ALA A 95 -5.06 -1.75 -9.36
C ALA A 95 -4.46 -3.11 -9.74
N ALA A 96 -3.35 -3.49 -9.10
CA ALA A 96 -2.69 -4.78 -9.34
C ALA A 96 -3.53 -5.95 -8.82
N GLY A 97 -4.18 -5.82 -7.65
CA GLY A 97 -5.05 -6.84 -7.06
C GLY A 97 -6.29 -7.13 -7.93
N LEU A 98 -6.87 -6.11 -8.56
CA LEU A 98 -7.93 -6.28 -9.56
C LEU A 98 -7.40 -6.97 -10.84
N ALA A 99 -6.17 -6.67 -11.24
CA ALA A 99 -5.54 -7.34 -12.39
C ALA A 99 -5.23 -8.81 -12.12
N THR A 100 -4.76 -9.14 -10.91
CA THR A 100 -4.40 -10.49 -10.45
C THR A 100 -5.56 -11.29 -9.85
N ARG A 101 -6.76 -10.70 -9.78
CA ARG A 101 -7.97 -11.30 -9.19
C ARG A 101 -7.80 -11.67 -7.71
N GLN A 102 -7.00 -10.89 -6.99
CA GLN A 102 -6.70 -11.13 -5.58
C GLN A 102 -7.93 -11.04 -4.67
N PHE A 103 -8.88 -10.16 -5.00
CA PHE A 103 -10.08 -9.88 -4.20
C PHE A 103 -11.27 -10.78 -4.56
N GLU A 104 -11.08 -11.72 -5.50
CA GLU A 104 -12.07 -12.73 -5.83
C GLU A 104 -11.87 -13.96 -4.91
N PRO A 105 -12.93 -14.74 -4.63
CA PRO A 105 -12.80 -15.99 -3.88
C PRO A 105 -11.70 -16.89 -4.47
N ALA A 106 -10.89 -17.48 -3.59
CA ALA A 106 -9.86 -18.44 -3.98
C ALA A 106 -10.33 -19.87 -3.68
N ASP A 107 -10.14 -20.77 -4.63
CA ASP A 107 -10.54 -22.18 -4.47
C ASP A 107 -9.61 -22.93 -3.52
N SER A 108 -8.42 -22.38 -3.26
CA SER A 108 -7.44 -22.94 -2.32
C SER A 108 -6.56 -21.87 -1.69
N TYR A 109 -6.04 -22.18 -0.49
CA TYR A 109 -5.08 -21.32 0.22
C TYR A 109 -3.82 -21.01 -0.62
N GLY A 110 -3.29 -22.01 -1.33
CA GLY A 110 -2.09 -21.85 -2.16
C GLY A 110 -2.33 -20.89 -3.34
N GLU A 111 -3.54 -20.89 -3.90
CA GLU A 111 -3.90 -19.95 -4.96
C GLU A 111 -4.00 -18.50 -4.43
N GLY A 112 -4.63 -18.31 -3.26
CA GLY A 112 -4.71 -17.01 -2.60
C GLY A 112 -3.32 -16.42 -2.32
N LEU A 113 -2.41 -17.24 -1.75
CA LEU A 113 -1.04 -16.82 -1.49
C LEU A 113 -0.29 -16.47 -2.78
N ARG A 114 -0.46 -17.26 -3.85
CA ARG A 114 0.14 -16.97 -5.16
C ARG A 114 -0.32 -15.63 -5.72
N ARG A 115 -1.63 -15.32 -5.64
CA ARG A 115 -2.19 -14.04 -6.11
C ARG A 115 -1.58 -12.87 -5.33
N VAL A 116 -1.46 -12.98 -4.01
CA VAL A 116 -0.83 -11.96 -3.15
C VAL A 116 0.65 -11.75 -3.49
N MET A 117 1.39 -12.83 -3.73
CA MET A 117 2.81 -12.74 -4.11
C MET A 117 2.99 -12.06 -5.47
N LEU A 118 2.13 -12.37 -6.45
CA LEU A 118 2.13 -11.70 -7.76
C LEU A 118 1.79 -10.21 -7.64
N THR A 119 0.77 -9.88 -6.85
CA THR A 119 0.41 -8.47 -6.58
C THR A 119 1.56 -7.74 -5.90
N SER A 120 2.21 -8.35 -4.91
CA SER A 120 3.37 -7.78 -4.23
C SER A 120 4.54 -7.55 -5.17
N ALA A 121 4.83 -8.53 -6.04
CA ALA A 121 5.91 -8.45 -7.03
C ALA A 121 5.66 -7.35 -8.08
N ALA A 122 4.40 -7.08 -8.44
CA ALA A 122 4.05 -6.00 -9.36
C ALA A 122 4.05 -4.63 -8.67
N THR A 123 3.48 -4.55 -7.47
CA THR A 123 3.24 -3.28 -6.76
C THR A 123 4.48 -2.72 -6.10
N GLY A 124 5.29 -3.57 -5.49
CA GLY A 124 6.46 -3.17 -4.74
C GLY A 124 7.48 -2.37 -5.58
N PRO A 125 7.95 -2.87 -6.74
CA PRO A 125 8.88 -2.13 -7.59
C PRO A 125 8.29 -0.84 -8.12
N LEU A 126 7.02 -0.84 -8.54
CA LEU A 126 6.32 0.35 -9.02
C LEU A 126 6.19 1.41 -7.93
N TRP A 127 5.86 1.00 -6.70
CA TRP A 127 5.78 1.89 -5.56
C TRP A 127 7.11 2.58 -5.29
N LEU A 128 8.20 1.82 -5.22
CA LEU A 128 9.55 2.34 -5.02
C LEU A 128 10.00 3.29 -6.14
N LEU A 129 9.65 2.98 -7.39
CA LEU A 129 9.88 3.87 -8.53
C LEU A 129 9.13 5.20 -8.36
N VAL A 130 7.87 5.16 -7.90
CA VAL A 130 7.12 6.38 -7.63
C VAL A 130 7.71 7.16 -6.46
N GLU A 131 8.13 6.49 -5.38
CA GLU A 131 8.76 7.17 -4.24
C GLU A 131 10.08 7.87 -4.64
N SER A 132 10.90 7.19 -5.45
CA SER A 132 12.15 7.76 -5.98
C SER A 132 11.90 8.98 -6.89
N ALA A 133 10.90 8.91 -7.77
CA ALA A 133 10.51 10.03 -8.62
C ALA A 133 9.92 11.21 -7.83
N LEU A 134 9.25 10.93 -6.71
CA LEU A 134 8.66 11.93 -5.82
C LEU A 134 9.63 12.48 -4.77
N ASN A 135 10.91 12.04 -4.78
CA ASN A 135 11.92 12.53 -3.86
C ASN A 135 11.49 12.34 -2.38
N VAL A 136 10.89 11.18 -2.07
CA VAL A 136 10.47 10.85 -0.70
C VAL A 136 11.70 10.52 0.14
N PRO A 137 11.89 11.13 1.34
CA PRO A 137 13.07 10.96 2.18
C PRO A 137 13.48 9.49 2.44
N ALA A 138 12.50 8.60 2.59
CA ALA A 138 12.71 7.18 2.84
C ALA A 138 13.37 6.43 1.66
N SER A 139 13.37 7.02 0.46
CA SER A 139 13.92 6.44 -0.76
C SER A 139 15.36 6.90 -1.08
N TYR A 140 15.90 7.85 -0.30
CA TYR A 140 17.26 8.37 -0.53
C TYR A 140 18.36 7.46 0.00
N ASP A 141 18.03 6.56 0.93
CA ASP A 141 18.91 5.44 1.23
C ASP A 141 18.72 4.40 0.12
N THR A 142 19.33 4.67 -1.04
CA THR A 142 19.21 3.83 -2.25
C THR A 142 19.97 2.51 -2.12
N SER A 143 20.37 2.13 -0.91
CA SER A 143 21.03 0.85 -0.67
C SER A 143 20.08 -0.29 -1.07
N LEU A 144 20.63 -1.26 -1.81
CA LEU A 144 19.90 -2.45 -2.25
C LEU A 144 19.23 -3.20 -1.08
N ALA A 145 19.80 -3.07 0.12
CA ALA A 145 19.28 -3.62 1.37
C ALA A 145 17.98 -2.94 1.83
N HIS A 146 17.86 -1.62 1.70
CA HIS A 146 16.63 -0.90 2.05
C HIS A 146 15.50 -1.19 1.06
N TYR A 147 15.83 -1.34 -0.23
CA TYR A 147 14.87 -1.73 -1.26
C TYR A 147 14.35 -3.15 -1.08
N SER A 148 15.25 -4.11 -0.89
CA SER A 148 14.89 -5.51 -0.70
C SER A 148 14.09 -5.71 0.60
N SER A 149 14.51 -5.12 1.72
CA SER A 149 13.76 -5.21 2.99
C SER A 149 12.36 -4.61 2.90
N SER A 150 12.16 -3.54 2.13
CA SER A 150 10.83 -2.95 1.91
C SER A 150 9.92 -3.85 1.08
N LEU A 151 10.46 -4.48 0.03
CA LEU A 151 9.74 -5.42 -0.83
C LEU A 151 9.39 -6.72 -0.11
N PHE A 152 10.37 -7.32 0.56
CA PHE A 152 10.18 -8.53 1.36
C PHE A 152 9.26 -8.27 2.54
N GLY A 153 9.41 -7.12 3.22
CA GLY A 153 8.53 -6.71 4.30
C GLY A 153 7.08 -6.57 3.84
N LEU A 154 6.83 -5.92 2.70
CA LEU A 154 5.49 -5.82 2.13
C LEU A 154 4.88 -7.20 1.83
N ALA A 155 5.61 -8.05 1.10
CA ALA A 155 5.14 -9.38 0.75
C ALA A 155 4.89 -10.26 1.99
N ALA A 156 5.79 -10.20 2.98
CA ALA A 156 5.68 -10.95 4.23
C ALA A 156 4.49 -10.47 5.07
N THR A 157 4.30 -9.16 5.23
CA THR A 157 3.17 -8.61 5.98
C THR A 157 1.84 -9.01 5.34
N MET A 158 1.73 -8.89 4.02
CA MET A 158 0.49 -9.25 3.31
C MET A 158 0.24 -10.77 3.35
N ALA A 159 1.29 -11.59 3.24
CA ALA A 159 1.18 -13.04 3.40
C ALA A 159 0.76 -13.43 4.83
N LEU A 160 1.35 -12.82 5.86
CA LEU A 160 1.04 -13.07 7.26
C LEU A 160 -0.42 -12.72 7.59
N VAL A 161 -0.91 -11.58 7.12
CA VAL A 161 -2.33 -11.20 7.33
C VAL A 161 -3.28 -12.22 6.70
N ARG A 162 -2.86 -12.87 5.61
CA ARG A 162 -3.64 -13.92 4.94
C ARG A 162 -3.50 -15.30 5.58
N THR A 163 -2.48 -15.55 6.41
CA THR A 163 -2.32 -16.82 7.15
C THR A 163 -3.11 -16.85 8.45
N VAL A 164 -3.42 -15.67 9.02
CA VAL A 164 -4.14 -15.55 10.31
C VAL A 164 -5.66 -15.50 10.13
N ARG A 165 -6.14 -15.36 8.89
CA ARG A 165 -7.57 -15.41 8.53
C ARG A 165 -7.99 -16.81 8.14
#